data_AF-A0A319A549-F1
#
_entry.id   AF-A0A319A549-F1
#
_cell.length_a   1.000
_cell.length_b   1.000
_cell.length_c   1.000
_cell.angle_alpha   90.00
_cell.angle_beta   90.00
_cell.angle_gamma   90.00
#
_symmetry.space_group_name_H-M   'P 1'
#
loop_
_entity.id
_entity.type
_entity.pdbx_description
1 polymer ?
#
loop_
_entity_poly.entity_id
_entity_poly.type
_entity_poly.pdbx_seq_one_letter_code
_entity_poly.pdbx_strand_id
1 'polypeptide(L)'
;NSFSKRARALITSKIRYLLINLDLLLFIWPKTMEIAIYILNRMLNKQLNWETPYRTVWKSLLQQPLWLPEKPDLSYLRKYRSHVYTWISNLLKGDKLGLRALIGFLVGYRALNI
;
A
#
# COMPACT_ATOMS: atom_id res chain seq x y z
N ASN A 1 -0.06 -14.89 -23.63
CA ASN A 1 -1.31 -14.14 -23.27
C ASN A 1 -2.09 -14.63 -22.04
N SER A 2 -1.91 -15.85 -21.53
CA SER A 2 -2.68 -16.32 -20.35
C SER A 2 -2.17 -15.73 -19.00
N PHE A 3 -0.85 -15.70 -18.79
CA PHE A 3 -0.26 -15.24 -17.53
C PHE A 3 -0.50 -13.77 -17.22
N SER A 4 -0.36 -12.89 -18.22
CA SER A 4 -0.61 -11.45 -18.06
C SER A 4 -2.07 -11.15 -17.68
N LYS A 5 -3.04 -11.89 -18.24
CA LYS A 5 -4.46 -11.79 -17.89
C LYS A 5 -4.71 -12.19 -16.43
N ARG A 6 -4.09 -13.28 -15.97
CA ARG A 6 -4.18 -13.74 -14.56
C ARG A 6 -3.56 -12.73 -13.60
N ALA A 7 -2.39 -12.19 -13.93
CA ALA A 7 -1.73 -11.17 -13.12
C ALA A 7 -2.59 -9.91 -13.00
N ARG A 8 -3.16 -9.43 -14.12
CA ARG A 8 -4.08 -8.28 -14.12
C ARG A 8 -5.30 -8.54 -13.24
N ALA A 9 -5.91 -9.72 -13.34
CA ALA A 9 -7.06 -10.10 -12.52
C ALA A 9 -6.72 -10.10 -11.01
N LEU A 10 -5.57 -10.68 -10.63
CA LEU A 10 -5.10 -10.69 -9.24
C LEU A 10 -4.87 -9.29 -8.68
N ILE A 11 -4.19 -8.42 -9.44
CA ILE A 11 -3.94 -7.03 -9.03
C ILE A 11 -5.27 -6.28 -8.88
N THR A 12 -6.18 -6.43 -9.86
CA THR A 12 -7.49 -5.76 -9.84
C THR A 12 -8.33 -6.22 -8.65
N SER A 13 -8.35 -7.53 -8.36
CA SER A 13 -9.04 -8.09 -7.19
C SER A 13 -8.45 -7.56 -5.89
N LYS A 14 -7.12 -7.43 -5.79
CA LYS A 14 -6.46 -6.92 -4.59
C LYS A 14 -6.73 -5.42 -4.38
N ILE A 15 -6.75 -4.64 -5.46
CA ILE A 15 -7.13 -3.21 -5.41
C ILE A 15 -8.55 -3.06 -4.88
N ARG A 16 -9.52 -3.81 -5.45
CA ARG A 16 -10.91 -3.78 -4.99
C ARG A 16 -11.03 -4.15 -3.52
N TYR A 17 -10.35 -5.21 -3.11
CA TYR A 17 -10.29 -5.63 -1.71
C TYR A 17 -9.76 -4.50 -0.80
N LEU A 18 -8.69 -3.82 -1.19
CA LEU A 18 -8.12 -2.73 -0.40
C LEU A 18 -9.06 -1.51 -0.35
N LEU A 19 -9.68 -1.12 -1.46
CA LEU A 19 -10.59 0.02 -1.50
C LEU A 19 -11.83 -0.20 -0.61
N ILE A 20 -12.44 -1.39 -0.70
CA ILE A 20 -13.66 -1.73 0.05
C ILE A 20 -13.34 -1.88 1.54
N ASN A 21 -12.31 -2.65 1.92
CA ASN A 21 -12.05 -2.92 3.34
C ASN A 21 -11.44 -1.74 4.10
N LEU A 22 -10.89 -0.75 3.38
CA LEU A 22 -10.29 0.44 3.98
C LEU A 22 -11.15 1.69 3.77
N ASP A 23 -12.36 1.55 3.22
CA ASP A 23 -13.26 2.67 2.88
C ASP A 23 -12.52 3.81 2.15
N LEU A 24 -11.66 3.44 1.20
CA LEU A 24 -10.86 4.41 0.45
C LEU A 24 -11.63 4.91 -0.77
N LEU A 25 -11.49 6.21 -1.03
CA LEU A 25 -12.10 6.85 -2.19
C LEU A 25 -11.46 6.36 -3.49
N LEU A 26 -12.29 6.16 -4.52
CA LEU A 26 -11.86 5.56 -5.79
C LEU A 26 -10.71 6.32 -6.45
N PHE A 27 -10.62 7.65 -6.31
CA PHE A 27 -9.55 8.45 -6.92
C PHE A 27 -8.14 8.04 -6.46
N ILE A 28 -8.02 7.35 -5.32
CA ILE A 28 -6.76 6.87 -4.73
C ILE A 28 -6.29 5.54 -5.37
N TRP A 29 -7.04 5.02 -6.35
CA TRP A 29 -6.73 3.75 -7.02
C TRP A 29 -5.29 3.63 -7.56
N PRO A 30 -4.60 4.66 -8.09
CA PRO A 30 -3.22 4.50 -8.58
C PRO A 30 -2.27 4.17 -7.44
N LYS A 31 -2.44 4.85 -6.28
CA LYS A 31 -1.63 4.56 -5.09
C LYS A 31 -1.97 3.20 -4.49
N THR A 32 -3.25 2.83 -4.55
CA THR A 32 -3.72 1.51 -4.14
C THR A 32 -3.11 0.40 -4.99
N MET A 33 -2.93 0.64 -6.29
CA MET A 33 -2.32 -0.29 -7.23
C MET A 33 -0.85 -0.56 -6.89
N GLU A 34 -0.05 0.48 -6.63
CA GLU A 34 1.35 0.32 -6.19
C GLU A 34 1.44 -0.56 -4.95
N ILE A 35 0.55 -0.33 -3.99
CA ILE A 35 0.53 -1.05 -2.71
C ILE A 35 0.03 -2.49 -2.89
N ALA A 36 -0.97 -2.70 -3.74
CA ALA A 36 -1.42 -4.04 -4.10
C ALA A 36 -0.27 -4.85 -4.73
N ILE A 37 0.48 -4.27 -5.67
CA ILE A 37 1.64 -4.91 -6.30
C ILE A 37 2.73 -5.20 -5.26
N TYR A 38 3.05 -4.22 -4.41
CA TYR A 38 4.02 -4.35 -3.35
C TYR A 38 3.68 -5.51 -2.40
N ILE A 39 2.42 -5.58 -1.95
CA ILE A 39 1.93 -6.66 -1.08
C ILE A 39 2.00 -7.99 -1.83
N LEU A 40 1.44 -8.08 -3.04
CA LEU A 40 1.39 -9.34 -3.80
C LEU A 40 2.78 -9.95 -4.02
N ASN A 41 3.81 -9.11 -4.25
CA ASN A 41 5.17 -9.58 -4.47
C ASN A 41 5.87 -10.06 -3.18
N ARG A 42 5.39 -9.64 -2.00
CA ARG A 42 6.01 -9.92 -0.69
C ARG A 42 5.19 -10.87 0.17
N MET A 43 4.00 -11.25 -0.26
CA MET A 43 3.17 -12.25 0.41
C MET A 43 3.58 -13.67 -0.03
N LEU A 44 3.49 -14.61 0.90
CA LEU A 44 3.73 -16.01 0.63
C LEU A 44 2.66 -16.53 -0.32
N ASN A 45 3.08 -17.27 -1.34
CA ASN A 45 2.16 -17.87 -2.29
C ASN A 45 2.23 -19.41 -2.18
N LYS A 46 1.08 -20.05 -1.95
CA LYS A 46 0.97 -21.51 -1.86
C LYS A 46 1.46 -22.20 -3.14
N GLN A 47 1.23 -21.60 -4.31
CA GLN A 47 1.71 -22.13 -5.60
C GLN A 47 3.23 -22.09 -5.74
N LEU A 48 3.91 -21.28 -4.92
CA LEU A 48 5.37 -21.15 -4.86
C LEU A 48 5.94 -21.85 -3.63
N ASN A 49 5.30 -22.92 -3.13
CA ASN A 49 5.70 -23.63 -1.92
C ASN A 49 5.84 -22.72 -0.69
N TRP A 50 4.90 -21.77 -0.53
CA TRP A 50 4.93 -20.75 0.52
C TRP A 50 6.14 -19.80 0.44
N GLU A 51 6.77 -19.66 -0.73
CA GLU A 51 7.75 -18.61 -0.97
C GLU A 51 7.09 -17.33 -1.50
N THR A 52 7.77 -16.19 -1.31
CA THR A 52 7.32 -14.91 -1.88
C THR A 52 7.75 -14.83 -3.35
N PRO A 53 6.92 -14.23 -4.23
CA PRO A 53 7.33 -13.98 -5.62
C PRO A 53 8.66 -13.22 -5.73
N TYR A 54 8.89 -12.28 -4.81
CA TYR A 54 10.16 -11.58 -4.65
C TYR A 54 11.35 -12.55 -4.49
N ARG A 55 11.24 -13.50 -3.56
CA ARG A 55 12.31 -14.47 -3.27
C ARG A 55 12.53 -15.43 -4.44
N THR A 56 11.46 -15.85 -5.12
CA THR A 56 11.58 -16.74 -6.28
C THR A 56 12.32 -16.05 -7.43
N VAL A 57 12.06 -14.75 -7.65
CA VAL A 57 12.81 -13.97 -8.64
C VAL A 57 14.26 -13.81 -8.22
N TRP A 58 14.52 -13.44 -6.95
CA TRP A 58 15.87 -13.35 -6.39
C TRP A 58 16.71 -14.61 -6.62
N LYS A 59 16.15 -15.80 -6.36
CA LYS A 59 16.83 -17.09 -6.60
C LYS A 59 17.07 -17.40 -8.09
N SER A 60 16.23 -16.88 -8.99
CA SER A 60 16.33 -17.13 -10.44
C SER A 60 17.40 -16.28 -11.14
N LEU A 61 17.90 -15.22 -10.49
CA LEU A 61 18.93 -14.35 -11.07
C LEU A 61 20.29 -15.06 -11.05
N LEU A 62 20.97 -15.06 -12.21
CA LEU A 62 22.30 -15.67 -12.38
C LEU A 62 23.37 -15.04 -11.50
N GLN A 63 23.23 -13.74 -11.22
CA GLN A 63 24.07 -12.99 -10.30
C GLN A 63 23.16 -12.26 -9.34
N GLN A 64 23.48 -12.30 -8.06
CA GLN A 64 22.71 -11.63 -7.00
C GLN A 64 23.13 -10.15 -6.95
N PRO A 65 22.30 -9.21 -7.43
CA PRO A 65 22.68 -7.81 -7.42
C PRO A 65 22.73 -7.27 -5.98
N LEU A 66 23.77 -6.47 -5.68
CA LEU A 66 23.96 -5.86 -4.35
C LEU A 66 22.78 -4.98 -3.90
N TRP A 67 22.01 -4.42 -4.85
CA TRP A 67 20.90 -3.50 -4.60
C TRP A 67 19.58 -4.17 -4.22
N LEU A 68 19.48 -5.49 -4.34
CA LEU A 68 18.27 -6.24 -4.03
C LEU A 68 18.64 -7.22 -2.91
N PRO A 69 18.05 -7.16 -1.71
CA PRO A 69 18.38 -8.11 -0.64
C PRO A 69 17.64 -9.45 -0.84
N GLU A 70 18.16 -10.57 -0.29
CA GLU A 70 17.49 -11.89 -0.38
C GLU A 70 16.09 -11.88 0.25
N LYS A 71 15.96 -11.21 1.38
CA LYS A 71 14.68 -11.05 2.08
C LYS A 71 14.14 -9.66 1.80
N PRO A 72 12.85 -9.52 1.48
CA PRO A 72 12.26 -8.21 1.32
C PRO A 72 12.32 -7.46 2.66
N ASP A 73 12.82 -6.23 2.65
CA ASP A 73 12.81 -5.40 3.85
C ASP A 73 11.36 -5.05 4.24
N LEU A 74 10.91 -5.59 5.36
CA LEU A 74 9.57 -5.38 5.90
C LEU A 74 9.51 -4.20 6.89
N SER A 75 10.65 -3.56 7.19
CA SER A 75 10.72 -2.42 8.11
C SER A 75 9.87 -1.23 7.66
N TYR A 76 9.60 -1.13 6.34
CA TYR A 76 8.74 -0.11 5.75
C TYR A 76 7.27 -0.53 5.58
N LEU A 77 6.82 -1.64 6.18
CA LEU A 77 5.40 -1.97 6.23
C LEU A 77 4.66 -0.92 7.06
N ARG A 78 3.93 -0.03 6.37
CA ARG A 78 3.09 1.00 7.01
C ARG A 78 1.62 0.62 6.90
N LYS A 79 0.83 0.99 7.91
CA LYS A 79 -0.63 0.89 7.84
C LYS A 79 -1.11 1.70 6.64
N TYR A 80 -1.73 1.00 5.70
CA TYR A 80 -2.37 1.64 4.57
C TYR A 80 -3.75 2.12 5.05
N ARG A 81 -3.90 3.45 5.19
CA ARG A 81 -4.94 4.19 5.94
C ARG A 81 -4.53 4.52 7.39
N SER A 82 -4.31 5.80 7.64
CA SER A 82 -4.27 6.39 8.99
C SER A 82 -5.30 7.51 9.07
N HIS A 83 -6.04 7.61 10.18
CA HIS A 83 -6.86 8.80 10.42
C HIS A 83 -5.93 10.01 10.57
N VAL A 84 -6.32 11.12 9.95
CA VAL A 84 -5.64 12.41 10.09
C VAL A 84 -6.66 13.43 10.52
N TYR A 85 -6.27 14.23 11.50
CA TYR A 85 -7.01 15.39 11.96
C TYR A 85 -6.23 16.61 11.52
N THR A 86 -6.78 17.40 10.60
CA THR A 86 -6.17 18.69 10.21
C THR A 86 -6.92 19.84 10.87
N TRP A 87 -6.18 20.77 11.45
CA TRP A 87 -6.75 21.93 12.12
C TRP A 87 -7.42 22.89 11.12
N ILE A 88 -8.63 23.37 11.44
CA ILE A 88 -9.34 24.36 10.64
C ILE A 88 -8.94 25.76 11.14
N SER A 89 -8.21 26.53 10.34
CA SER A 89 -7.76 27.89 10.72
C SER A 89 -8.88 28.93 10.74
N ASN A 90 -9.96 28.70 9.97
CA ASN A 90 -11.00 29.69 9.70
C ASN A 90 -12.26 29.47 10.55
N LEU A 91 -12.11 29.36 11.87
CA LEU A 91 -13.22 29.20 12.79
C LEU A 91 -13.77 30.58 13.23
N LEU A 92 -15.09 30.74 13.19
CA LEU A 92 -15.77 31.93 13.71
C LEU A 92 -15.53 32.04 15.23
N LYS A 93 -15.06 33.21 15.69
CA LYS A 93 -14.89 33.48 17.13
C LYS A 93 -16.27 33.47 17.81
N GLY A 94 -16.55 32.41 18.58
CA GLY A 94 -17.78 32.27 19.35
C GLY A 94 -18.38 30.86 19.30
N ASP A 95 -18.10 30.09 18.25
CA ASP A 95 -18.63 28.73 18.10
C ASP A 95 -17.73 27.73 18.85
N LYS A 96 -18.00 27.57 20.15
CA LYS A 96 -17.23 26.68 21.03
C LYS A 96 -17.50 25.19 20.80
N LEU A 97 -18.65 24.84 20.22
CA LEU A 97 -19.12 23.46 20.05
C LEU A 97 -18.90 22.93 18.62
N GLY A 98 -18.56 23.78 17.65
CA GLY A 98 -18.26 23.37 16.28
C GLY A 98 -17.04 22.45 16.13
N LEU A 99 -17.04 21.64 15.07
CA LEU A 99 -15.91 20.79 14.67
C LEU A 99 -14.65 21.63 14.43
N ARG A 100 -13.57 21.36 15.17
CA ARG A 100 -12.29 22.09 15.07
C ARG A 100 -11.27 21.46 14.12
N ALA A 101 -11.56 20.27 13.62
CA ALA A 101 -10.65 19.53 12.75
C ALA A 101 -11.41 18.85 11.61
N LEU A 102 -10.80 18.85 10.42
CA LEU A 102 -11.24 17.97 9.33
C LEU A 102 -10.70 16.57 9.61
N ILE A 103 -11.56 15.57 9.47
CA ILE A 103 -11.20 14.17 9.58
C ILE A 103 -10.98 13.64 8.18
N GLY A 104 -9.80 13.07 7.91
CA GLY A 104 -9.47 12.45 6.63
C GLY A 104 -8.61 11.21 6.79
N PHE A 105 -8.22 10.64 5.66
CA PHE A 105 -7.30 9.50 5.62
C PHE A 105 -5.95 9.92 5.03
N LEU A 106 -4.86 9.64 5.77
CA LEU A 106 -3.51 9.69 5.24
C LEU A 106 -3.34 8.53 4.26
N VAL A 107 -3.11 8.83 2.99
CA VAL A 107 -2.75 7.83 1.99
C VAL A 107 -1.40 8.17 1.38
N GLY A 108 -0.37 7.46 1.84
CA GLY A 108 1.00 7.62 1.36
C GLY A 108 1.66 8.87 1.90
N TYR A 109 2.55 8.71 2.89
CA TYR A 109 3.44 9.77 3.35
C TYR A 109 4.88 9.27 3.29
N ARG A 110 5.77 10.08 2.71
CA ARG A 110 7.22 9.84 2.72
C ARG A 110 7.76 10.51 3.98
N ALA A 111 8.00 9.71 5.03
CA ALA A 111 8.74 10.21 6.17
C ALA A 111 10.21 10.21 5.77
N LEU A 112 10.76 11.38 5.53
CA LEU A 112 12.20 11.57 5.58
C LEU A 112 12.54 11.61 7.07
N ASN A 113 13.39 10.70 7.55
CA ASN A 113 13.99 10.89 8.86
C ASN A 113 14.75 12.22 8.81
N ILE A 114 14.35 13.17 9.67
CA ILE A 114 15.19 14.32 10.05
C ILE A 114 16.03 13.85 11.22
#